data_AF-A0A965USF1-F1
#
_entry.id   AF-A0A965USF1-F1
#
_cell.length_a   1.000
_cell.length_b   1.000
_cell.length_c   1.000
_cell.angle_alpha   90.00
_cell.angle_beta   90.00
_cell.angle_gamma   90.00
#
_symmetry.space_group_name_H-M   'P 1'
#
loop_
_entity.id
_entity.type
_entity.pdbx_description
1 polymer ?
#
loop_
_entity_poly.entity_id
_entity_poly.type
_entity_poly.pdbx_seq_one_letter_code
_entity_poly.pdbx_strand_id
1 'polypeptide(L)' 'MSPTSATNTVTVAPSANRADTKDEPMKTYPMLSFRCDDKLLKQIRKEAKRRDMNTSEFIKEAVTFHLQNIAEVRTMQPQ' A
#
# COMPACT_ATOMS: atom_id res chain seq x y z
N MET A 1 -20.97 9.03 26.85
CA MET A 1 -20.88 8.15 25.66
C MET A 1 -19.73 8.65 24.81
N SER A 2 -18.64 7.90 24.74
CA SER A 2 -17.42 8.30 24.01
C SER A 2 -17.59 8.05 22.52
N PRO A 3 -17.14 8.95 21.61
CA PRO A 3 -17.24 8.71 20.18
C PRO A 3 -16.18 7.67 19.79
N THR A 4 -16.61 6.54 19.23
CA THR A 4 -15.74 5.55 18.59
C THR A 4 -15.19 6.11 17.28
N SER A 5 -14.21 7.00 17.38
CA SER A 5 -13.48 7.59 16.25
C SER A 5 -12.46 6.57 15.71
N ALA A 6 -12.93 5.55 14.98
CA ALA A 6 -12.06 4.52 14.41
C ALA A 6 -12.40 4.13 12.96
N THR A 7 -13.03 5.01 12.17
CA THR A 7 -13.56 4.59 10.86
C THR A 7 -12.61 4.84 9.67
N ASN A 8 -11.61 5.72 9.79
CA ASN A 8 -10.87 6.24 8.62
C ASN A 8 -9.38 5.84 8.59
N THR A 9 -9.01 4.79 9.31
CA THR A 9 -7.63 4.29 9.35
C THR A 9 -7.47 3.08 8.46
N VAL A 10 -6.48 3.12 7.58
CA VAL A 10 -6.04 1.98 6.77
C VAL A 10 -4.76 1.43 7.37
N THR A 11 -4.73 0.12 7.57
CA THR A 11 -3.55 -0.60 8.06
C THR A 11 -2.99 -1.45 6.94
N VAL A 12 -1.72 -1.24 6.62
CA VAL A 12 -0.96 -2.04 5.65
C VAL A 12 -0.11 -3.03 6.41
N ALA A 13 -0.38 -4.31 6.21
CA ALA A 13 0.40 -5.38 6.79
C ALA A 13 1.78 -5.49 6.12
N PRO A 14 2.84 -5.86 6.85
CA PRO A 14 4.15 -6.13 6.27
C PRO A 14 4.05 -7.23 5.20
N SER A 15 4.76 -7.07 4.07
CA SER A 15 4.90 -8.16 3.08
C SER A 15 6.02 -9.08 3.53
N ALA A 16 5.72 -10.35 3.81
CA ALA A 16 6.74 -11.37 3.84
C ALA A 16 7.06 -11.72 2.39
N ASN A 17 8.03 -11.03 1.78
CA ASN A 17 8.54 -11.47 0.48
C ASN A 17 9.10 -12.88 0.68
N ARG A 18 8.50 -13.87 0.01
CA ARG A 18 9.03 -15.23 -0.03
C ARG A 18 10.30 -15.19 -0.89
N ALA A 19 11.42 -14.94 -0.23
CA ALA A 19 12.73 -14.89 -0.85
C ALA A 19 13.17 -16.31 -1.19
N ASP A 20 13.27 -16.62 -2.49
CA ASP A 20 13.88 -17.86 -3.01
C ASP A 20 15.42 -17.78 -3.09
N THR A 21 16.04 -16.87 -2.33
CA THR A 21 17.49 -16.79 -2.19
C THR A 21 17.83 -16.76 -0.71
N LYS A 22 18.48 -17.85 -0.26
CA LYS A 22 19.06 -18.02 1.07
C LYS A 22 19.90 -16.79 1.43
N ASP A 23 19.70 -16.26 2.65
CA ASP A 23 20.52 -15.26 3.33
C ASP A 23 20.29 -13.75 3.09
N GLU A 24 19.08 -13.30 2.73
CA GLU A 24 18.69 -11.91 3.03
C GLU A 24 17.79 -11.87 4.28
N PRO A 25 18.11 -11.09 5.33
CA PRO A 25 17.25 -10.97 6.49
C PRO A 25 15.87 -10.50 6.03
N MET A 26 14.81 -11.20 6.46
CA MET A 26 13.44 -10.79 6.25
C MET A 26 13.32 -9.33 6.69
N LYS A 27 13.25 -8.40 5.73
CA LYS A 27 13.02 -6.98 6.03
C LYS A 27 11.57 -6.85 6.47
N THR A 28 11.31 -7.12 7.74
CA THR A 28 10.00 -6.95 8.35
C THR A 28 9.78 -5.45 8.50
N TYR A 29 9.12 -4.85 7.52
CA TYR A 29 8.70 -3.47 7.64
C TYR A 29 7.64 -3.36 8.75
N PRO A 30 7.65 -2.28 9.55
CA PRO A 30 6.63 -2.08 10.56
C PRO A 30 5.25 -1.97 9.91
N MET A 31 4.22 -2.36 10.66
CA MET A 31 2.84 -2.21 10.23
C MET A 31 2.52 -0.71 10.12
N LEU A 32 2.07 -0.25 8.95
CA LEU A 32 1.81 1.16 8.71
C LEU A 32 0.31 1.44 8.81
N SER A 33 -0.06 2.41 9.63
CA SER A 33 -1.43 2.93 9.72
C SER A 33 -1.47 4.38 9.27
N PHE A 34 -2.34 4.69 8.33
CA PHE A 34 -2.53 6.06 7.85
C PHE A 34 -4.02 6.41 7.77
N ARG A 35 -4.32 7.70 7.89
CA ARG A 35 -5.69 8.21 7.70
C ARG A 35 -5.92 8.47 6.22
N CYS A 36 -7.11 8.15 5.74
CA CYS A 36 -7.56 8.54 4.42
C CYS A 36 -9.03 8.94 4.43
N ASP A 37 -9.46 9.70 3.43
CA ASP A 37 -10.86 10.09 3.30
C ASP A 37 -11.77 8.87 3.13
N ASP A 38 -12.98 8.92 3.68
CA ASP A 38 -13.96 7.82 3.59
C ASP A 38 -14.30 7.42 2.16
N LYS A 39 -14.35 8.41 1.27
CA LYS A 39 -14.58 8.17 -0.17
C LYS A 39 -13.42 7.36 -0.75
N LEU A 40 -12.18 7.73 -0.43
CA LEU A 40 -10.99 7.03 -0.89
C LEU A 40 -10.94 5.61 -0.29
N LEU A 41 -11.22 5.45 1.01
CA LEU A 41 -11.27 4.14 1.66
C LEU A 41 -12.27 3.19 0.99
N LYS A 42 -13.47 3.68 0.65
CA LYS A 42 -14.48 2.90 -0.07
C LYS A 42 -14.00 2.49 -1.46
N GLN A 43 -13.35 3.39 -2.20
CA GLN A 43 -12.80 3.08 -3.52
C GLN A 43 -11.68 2.04 -3.45
N ILE A 44 -10.74 2.20 -2.50
CA ILE A 44 -9.65 1.23 -2.25
C ILE A 44 -10.22 -0.16 -1.99
N ARG A 45 -11.20 -0.30 -1.09
CA ARG A 45 -11.82 -1.59 -0.77
C ARG A 45 -12.56 -2.19 -1.96
N LYS A 46 -13.27 -1.35 -2.73
CA LYS A 46 -13.99 -1.78 -3.93
C LYS A 46 -13.03 -2.32 -4.99
N GLU A 47 -11.95 -1.61 -5.27
CA GLU A 47 -10.97 -2.02 -6.29
C GLU A 47 -10.14 -3.22 -5.86
N ALA A 48 -9.73 -3.31 -4.59
CA ALA A 48 -9.08 -4.49 -4.05
C ALA A 48 -9.95 -5.74 -4.24
N LYS A 49 -11.26 -5.65 -3.92
CA LYS A 49 -12.22 -6.73 -4.15
C LYS A 49 -12.39 -7.07 -5.64
N ARG A 50 -12.43 -6.06 -6.52
CA ARG A 50 -12.57 -6.26 -7.97
C ARG A 50 -11.39 -7.03 -8.57
N ARG A 51 -10.19 -6.87 -7.99
CA ARG A 51 -8.95 -7.53 -8.42
C ARG A 51 -8.62 -8.81 -7.65
N ASP A 52 -9.51 -9.25 -6.75
CA ASP A 52 -9.30 -10.40 -5.86
C ASP A 52 -8.02 -10.28 -5.00
N MET A 53 -7.74 -9.07 -4.52
CA MET A 53 -6.57 -8.74 -3.68
C MET A 53 -7.02 -8.25 -2.31
N ASN A 54 -6.19 -8.45 -1.29
CA ASN A 54 -6.44 -7.77 -0.02
C ASN A 54 -6.06 -6.28 -0.11
N THR A 55 -6.61 -5.46 0.79
CA THR A 55 -6.37 -4.01 0.79
C THR A 55 -4.90 -3.64 0.92
N SER A 56 -4.11 -4.40 1.69
CA SER A 56 -2.68 -4.12 1.87
C SER A 56 -1.89 -4.37 0.58
N GLU A 57 -2.18 -5.46 -0.12
CA GLU A 57 -1.57 -5.80 -1.43
C GLU A 57 -1.88 -4.74 -2.47
N PHE A 58 -3.17 -4.39 -2.60
CA PHE A 58 -3.60 -3.38 -3.55
C PHE A 58 -2.91 -2.02 -3.34
N ILE A 59 -2.75 -1.59 -2.08
CA ILE A 59 -2.05 -0.34 -1.75
C ILE A 59 -0.57 -0.43 -2.12
N LYS A 60 0.10 -1.55 -1.81
CA LYS A 60 1.51 -1.75 -2.16
C LYS A 60 1.71 -1.69 -3.68
N GLU A 61 0.85 -2.36 -4.45
CA GLU A 61 0.91 -2.34 -5.92
C GLU A 61 0.72 -0.92 -6.46
N ALA A 62 -0.30 -0.19 -5.98
CA ALA A 62 -0.57 1.17 -6.40
C ALA A 62 0.60 2.14 -6.10
N VAL A 63 1.20 2.04 -4.91
CA VAL A 63 2.37 2.85 -4.53
C VAL A 63 3.59 2.46 -5.37
N THR A 64 3.82 1.16 -5.59
CA THR A 64 4.94 0.67 -6.41
C THR A 64 4.83 1.19 -7.83
N PHE A 65 3.66 1.07 -8.45
CA PHE A 65 3.37 1.60 -9.78
C PHE A 65 3.60 3.12 -9.85
N HIS A 66 3.13 3.87 -8.86
CA HIS A 66 3.31 5.33 -8.83
C HIS A 66 4.78 5.73 -8.73
N LEU A 67 5.56 5.06 -7.86
CA LEU A 67 6.98 5.34 -7.69
C LEU A 67 7.80 4.99 -8.94
N GLN A 68 7.47 3.89 -9.62
CA GLN A 68 8.08 3.51 -10.90
C GLN A 68 7.81 4.56 -11.99
N ASN A 69 6.55 5.00 -12.13
CA ASN A 69 6.20 6.02 -13.11
C ASN A 69 6.87 7.37 -12.82
N ILE A 70 7.02 7.76 -11.55
CA ILE A 70 7.77 8.97 -11.19
C ILE A 70 9.24 8.84 -11.59
N ALA A 71 9.85 7.67 -11.36
CA ALA A 71 11.23 7.42 -11.75
C ALA A 71 11.41 7.56 -13.27
N GLU A 72 10.47 7.04 -14.07
CA GLU A 72 10.45 7.19 -15.53
C GLU A 72 10.26 8.65 -15.97
N VAL A 73 9.38 9.42 -15.33
CA VAL A 73 9.18 10.84 -15.67
C VAL A 73 10.43 11.67 -15.35
N ARG A 74 11.17 11.33 -14.29
CA ARG A 74 12.43 12.03 -13.93
C ARG A 74 13.57 11.74 -14.90
N THR A 75 13.62 10.56 -15.51
CA THR A 75 14.67 10.22 -16.49
C THR A 75 14.38 10.81 -17.88
N MET A 76 13.14 11.19 -18.16
CA MET A 76 12.73 11.78 -19.45
C MET A 76 12.77 13.31 -19.51
N GLN A 77 13.05 14.01 -18.40
CA GLN A 77 13.27 15.46 -18.46
C GLN A 77 14.71 15.75 -18.91
N PRO A 78 14.92 16.44 -20.05
CA PRO A 78 16.25 16.95 -20.39
C PRO A 78 16.63 18.03 -19.38
N GLN A 79 17.86 17.96 -18.88
CA GLN A 79 18.49 18.98 -18.04
C GLN A 79 18.61 20.32 -18.79
#